data_AF-A0A835X1I6-F1
#
_entry.id   AF-A0A835X1I6-F1
#
_cell.length_a   1.000
_cell.length_b   1.000
_cell.length_c   1.000
_cell.angle_alpha   90.00
_cell.angle_beta   90.00
_cell.angle_gamma   90.00
#
_symmetry.space_group_name_H-M   'P 1'
#
loop_
_entity.id
_entity.type
_entity.pdbx_description
1 polymer ?
#
loop_
_entity_poly.entity_id
_entity_poly.type
_entity_poly.pdbx_seq_one_letter_code
_entity_poly.pdbx_strand_id
1 'polypeptide(L)'
;MQQDRTSEWFVPKFGSRNFRISVGILFLPYTGMIVSFTAWGSLSGPFSFERLVAICLLYFFALGISAHCLDAVGGKTKPWGILPKKKVWAIAFVSLAISCTIGLYFAFLDSPLLIPIGIAEVFFLFAYNLELFGGKFHNNTSVLISWAILPIFAGSAIQTNSISLEALILCIPSSLLTYALIITSRRYKELKRSFGNITLIHKKELILKMITFGVVTGTVLFFILRFFN
;
A
#
# COMPACT_ATOMS: atom_id res chain seq x y z
N MET A 1 13.92 26.16 3.54
CA MET A 1 14.28 24.73 3.74
C MET A 1 13.47 23.91 2.77
N GLN A 2 14.14 23.11 1.92
CA GLN A 2 13.45 22.08 1.13
C GLN A 2 12.81 21.10 2.13
N GLN A 3 11.50 20.92 2.07
CA GLN A 3 10.77 20.18 3.09
C GLN A 3 11.04 18.67 2.94
N ASP A 4 12.12 18.19 3.55
CA ASP A 4 12.52 16.79 3.58
C ASP A 4 11.57 16.00 4.51
N ARG A 5 11.01 14.89 4.02
CA ARG A 5 10.09 14.01 4.75
C ARG A 5 10.76 13.10 5.77
N THR A 6 12.06 13.23 6.00
CA THR A 6 12.76 12.51 7.07
C THR A 6 12.24 12.81 8.48
N SER A 7 11.45 13.89 8.66
CA SER A 7 10.77 14.22 9.92
C SER A 7 9.39 13.56 10.09
N GLU A 8 8.95 12.73 9.15
CA GLU A 8 7.66 12.05 9.26
C GLU A 8 7.66 11.02 10.39
N TRP A 9 6.50 10.84 11.02
CA TRP A 9 6.34 10.02 12.22
C TRP A 9 6.66 8.54 12.02
N PHE A 10 6.60 8.05 10.78
CA PHE A 10 6.90 6.69 10.39
C PHE A 10 8.35 6.50 9.90
N VAL A 11 9.18 7.54 9.96
CA VAL A 11 10.61 7.47 9.62
C VAL A 11 11.43 7.23 10.90
N PRO A 12 12.40 6.30 10.89
CA PRO A 12 13.28 6.09 12.03
C PRO A 12 13.99 7.38 12.47
N LYS A 13 14.13 7.57 13.79
CA LYS A 13 14.86 8.70 14.39
C LYS A 13 16.36 8.43 14.55
N PHE A 14 16.81 7.22 14.22
CA PHE A 14 18.19 6.77 14.37
C PHE A 14 18.78 6.31 13.03
N GLY A 15 20.09 6.10 13.00
CA GLY A 15 20.82 5.62 11.82
C GLY A 15 21.17 6.72 10.81
N SER A 16 21.85 6.32 9.74
CA SER A 16 22.30 7.25 8.69
C SER A 16 21.12 7.86 7.93
N ARG A 17 21.34 9.02 7.29
CA ARG A 17 20.31 9.66 6.44
C ARG A 17 19.80 8.72 5.34
N ASN A 18 20.70 7.95 4.72
CA ASN A 18 20.33 7.00 3.68
C ASN A 18 19.42 5.91 4.22
N PHE A 19 19.73 5.33 5.38
CA PHE A 19 18.88 4.34 6.04
C PHE A 19 17.48 4.90 6.31
N ARG A 20 17.39 6.09 6.90
CA ARG A 20 16.12 6.74 7.22
C ARG A 20 15.27 7.00 5.99
N ILE A 21 15.89 7.46 4.89
CA ILE A 21 15.21 7.65 3.61
C ILE A 21 14.75 6.31 3.03
N SER A 22 15.59 5.28 3.04
CA SER A 22 15.24 3.94 2.56
C SER A 22 14.02 3.38 3.29
N VAL A 23 13.96 3.50 4.62
CA VAL A 23 12.78 3.08 5.39
C VAL A 23 11.58 4.01 5.15
N GLY A 24 11.82 5.32 5.08
CA GLY A 24 10.78 6.32 4.88
C GLY A 24 10.03 6.17 3.57
N ILE A 25 10.75 5.86 2.47
CA ILE A 25 10.17 5.60 1.15
C ILE A 25 9.21 4.40 1.19
N LEU A 26 9.34 3.46 2.13
CA LEU A 26 8.44 2.31 2.17
C LEU A 26 7.08 2.63 2.81
N PHE A 27 6.93 3.76 3.50
CA PHE A 27 5.72 4.14 4.24
C PHE A 27 5.15 2.96 5.04
N LEU A 28 5.99 2.25 5.79
CA LEU A 28 5.68 0.92 6.34
C LEU A 28 4.30 0.77 7.00
N PRO A 29 3.79 1.71 7.80
CA PRO A 29 2.44 1.59 8.37
C PRO A 29 1.33 1.58 7.32
N TYR A 30 1.48 2.39 6.26
CA TYR A 30 0.54 2.44 5.13
C TYR A 30 0.66 1.17 4.30
N THR A 31 1.88 0.75 3.97
CA THR A 31 2.12 -0.51 3.25
C THR A 31 1.56 -1.71 3.99
N GLY A 32 1.74 -1.79 5.31
CA GLY A 32 1.18 -2.85 6.14
C GLY A 32 -0.36 -2.87 6.11
N MET A 33 -1.00 -1.70 6.10
CA MET A 33 -2.45 -1.59 5.96
C MET A 33 -2.96 -2.15 4.61
N ILE A 34 -2.25 -1.89 3.51
CA ILE A 34 -2.60 -2.42 2.18
C ILE A 34 -2.42 -3.94 2.11
N VAL A 35 -1.30 -4.44 2.62
CA VAL A 35 -1.04 -5.89 2.72
C VAL A 35 -2.11 -6.57 3.59
N SER A 36 -2.60 -5.89 4.63
CA SER A 36 -3.70 -6.40 5.45
C SER A 36 -5.00 -6.52 4.67
N PHE A 37 -5.33 -5.59 3.77
CA PHE A 37 -6.52 -5.70 2.91
C PHE A 37 -6.43 -6.89 1.97
N THR A 38 -5.25 -7.18 1.42
CA THR A 38 -5.04 -8.42 0.67
C THR A 38 -5.28 -9.65 1.53
N ALA A 39 -4.76 -9.67 2.77
CA ALA A 39 -5.02 -10.77 3.71
C ALA A 39 -6.50 -10.92 4.05
N TRP A 40 -7.26 -9.81 4.17
CA TRP A 40 -8.70 -9.84 4.36
C TRP A 40 -9.43 -10.51 3.19
N GLY A 41 -9.01 -10.22 1.96
CA GLY A 41 -9.53 -10.89 0.77
C GLY A 41 -9.32 -12.40 0.79
N SER A 42 -8.20 -12.87 1.35
CA SER A 42 -7.91 -14.30 1.49
C SER A 42 -8.76 -15.03 2.54
N LEU A 43 -9.70 -14.35 3.20
CA LEU A 43 -10.66 -15.00 4.09
C LEU A 43 -11.79 -15.72 3.33
N SER A 44 -11.87 -15.55 2.01
CA SER A 44 -12.85 -16.17 1.13
C SER A 44 -12.62 -17.67 0.90
N GLY A 45 -13.66 -18.48 1.09
CA GLY A 45 -13.73 -19.90 0.69
C GLY A 45 -12.62 -20.81 1.25
N PRO A 46 -12.25 -21.89 0.54
CA PRO A 46 -11.16 -22.78 0.95
C PRO A 46 -9.84 -22.04 1.11
N PHE A 47 -9.25 -22.15 2.31
CA PHE A 47 -8.09 -21.35 2.69
C PHE A 47 -6.78 -22.13 2.52
N SER A 48 -5.79 -21.49 1.90
CA SER A 48 -4.40 -21.92 1.92
C SER A 48 -3.48 -20.83 2.48
N PHE A 49 -2.69 -21.22 3.49
CA PHE A 49 -1.69 -20.36 4.12
C PHE A 49 -0.58 -19.95 3.16
N GLU A 50 -0.14 -20.85 2.28
CA GLU A 50 0.87 -20.56 1.25
C GLU A 50 0.41 -19.42 0.34
N ARG A 51 -0.85 -19.47 -0.09
CA ARG A 51 -1.46 -18.48 -0.98
C ARG A 51 -1.64 -17.13 -0.28
N LEU A 52 -1.96 -17.13 1.02
CA LEU A 52 -1.97 -15.93 1.85
C LEU A 52 -0.58 -15.28 1.91
N VAL A 53 0.47 -16.05 2.18
CA VAL A 53 1.85 -15.55 2.24
C VAL A 53 2.26 -15.01 0.86
N ALA A 54 1.97 -15.74 -0.21
CA ALA A 54 2.29 -15.34 -1.57
C ALA A 54 1.64 -14.01 -1.95
N ILE A 55 0.34 -13.83 -1.67
CA ILE A 55 -0.34 -12.58 -2.01
C ILE A 55 0.12 -11.42 -1.12
N CYS A 56 0.43 -11.66 0.16
CA CYS A 56 1.02 -10.63 1.02
C CYS A 56 2.38 -10.16 0.49
N LEU A 57 3.24 -11.09 0.06
CA LEU A 57 4.54 -10.78 -0.54
C LEU A 57 4.38 -10.05 -1.87
N LEU A 58 3.47 -10.51 -2.73
CA LEU A 58 3.15 -9.86 -4.00
C LEU A 58 2.84 -8.37 -3.79
N TYR A 59 1.90 -8.05 -2.90
CA TYR A 59 1.51 -6.66 -2.62
C TYR A 59 2.59 -5.85 -1.92
N PHE A 60 3.39 -6.48 -1.05
CA PHE A 60 4.55 -5.83 -0.45
C PHE A 60 5.56 -5.39 -1.53
N PHE A 61 5.87 -6.25 -2.51
CA PHE A 61 6.77 -5.89 -3.60
C PHE A 61 6.16 -4.88 -4.57
N ALA A 62 4.89 -5.05 -4.96
CA ALA A 62 4.21 -4.17 -5.91
C ALA A 62 3.93 -2.77 -5.32
N LEU A 63 3.18 -2.72 -4.22
CA LEU A 63 2.69 -1.45 -3.66
C LEU A 63 3.58 -0.94 -2.51
N GLY A 64 4.25 -1.84 -1.79
CA GLY A 64 5.14 -1.49 -0.69
C GLY A 64 6.56 -1.09 -1.09
N ILE A 65 7.01 -1.45 -2.30
CA ILE A 65 8.33 -1.07 -2.81
C ILE A 65 8.22 -0.39 -4.17
N SER A 66 7.65 -1.08 -5.18
CA SER A 66 7.66 -0.57 -6.55
C SER A 66 6.88 0.74 -6.69
N ALA A 67 5.62 0.78 -6.24
CA ALA A 67 4.79 1.98 -6.29
C ALA A 67 5.47 3.19 -5.60
N HIS A 68 6.01 3.02 -4.40
CA HIS A 68 6.68 4.11 -3.69
C HIS A 68 7.97 4.58 -4.37
N CYS A 69 8.75 3.66 -4.96
CA CYS A 69 9.91 4.02 -5.74
C CYS A 69 9.52 4.80 -7.01
N LEU A 70 8.43 4.40 -7.67
CA LEU A 70 7.90 5.12 -8.82
C LEU A 70 7.34 6.49 -8.42
N ASP A 71 6.68 6.62 -7.27
CA ASP A 71 6.20 7.91 -6.74
C ASP A 71 7.38 8.84 -6.43
N ALA A 72 8.47 8.30 -5.87
CA ALA A 72 9.69 9.06 -5.65
C ALA A 72 10.36 9.54 -6.95
N VAL A 73 10.12 8.86 -8.08
CA VAL A 73 10.60 9.28 -9.41
C VAL A 73 9.66 10.26 -10.09
N GLY A 74 8.35 10.00 -10.07
CA GLY A 74 7.33 10.79 -10.77
C GLY A 74 6.90 12.04 -10.04
N GLY A 75 6.97 12.03 -8.70
CA GLY A 75 6.47 13.10 -7.85
C GLY A 75 7.21 14.43 -8.04
N LYS A 76 6.46 15.49 -8.35
CA LYS A 76 6.99 16.85 -8.59
C LYS A 76 7.72 17.47 -7.41
N THR A 77 7.31 17.10 -6.18
CA THR A 77 7.79 17.75 -4.95
C THR A 77 9.08 17.14 -4.37
N LYS A 78 9.60 16.05 -4.96
CA LYS A 78 10.82 15.32 -4.56
C LYS A 78 11.07 15.28 -3.04
N PRO A 79 10.11 14.75 -2.26
CA PRO A 79 10.12 14.89 -0.80
C PRO A 79 11.25 14.14 -0.08
N TRP A 80 11.93 13.23 -0.78
CA TRP A 80 13.04 12.41 -0.28
C TRP A 80 14.42 12.95 -0.72
N GLY A 81 14.45 14.17 -1.28
CA GLY A 81 15.64 14.78 -1.84
C GLY A 81 15.99 14.25 -3.25
N ILE A 82 17.24 14.48 -3.66
CA ILE A 82 17.76 14.03 -4.95
C ILE A 82 18.27 12.59 -4.80
N LEU A 83 17.48 11.62 -5.27
CA LEU A 83 17.84 10.21 -5.28
C LEU A 83 18.48 9.81 -6.62
N PRO A 84 19.39 8.81 -6.66
CA PRO A 84 19.95 8.31 -7.91
C PRO A 84 18.87 7.64 -8.77
N LYS A 85 18.33 8.37 -9.75
CA LYS A 85 17.18 7.95 -10.59
C LYS A 85 17.32 6.52 -11.15
N LYS A 86 18.50 6.17 -11.67
CA LYS A 86 18.78 4.81 -12.19
C LYS A 86 18.59 3.71 -11.13
N LYS A 87 19.05 3.95 -9.90
CA LYS A 87 18.91 2.98 -8.80
C LYS A 87 17.46 2.82 -8.37
N VAL A 88 16.72 3.94 -8.25
CA VAL A 88 15.30 3.91 -7.85
C VAL A 88 14.45 3.18 -8.89
N TRP A 89 14.67 3.42 -10.19
CA TRP A 89 14.02 2.66 -11.25
C TRP A 89 14.36 1.17 -11.22
N ALA A 90 15.64 0.82 -11.02
CA ALA A 90 16.05 -0.57 -10.93
C ALA A 90 15.33 -1.29 -9.78
N ILE A 91 15.27 -0.67 -8.59
CA ILE A 91 14.53 -1.22 -7.44
C ILE A 91 13.05 -1.37 -7.79
N ALA A 92 12.42 -0.35 -8.38
CA ALA A 92 11.01 -0.39 -8.74
C ALA A 92 10.69 -1.55 -9.70
N PHE A 93 11.47 -1.72 -10.76
CA PHE A 93 11.23 -2.77 -11.76
C PHE A 93 11.60 -4.16 -11.26
N VAL A 94 12.66 -4.32 -10.46
CA VAL A 94 13.00 -5.61 -9.86
C VAL A 94 11.91 -6.05 -8.89
N SER A 95 11.43 -5.16 -8.03
CA SER A 95 10.31 -5.49 -7.12
C SER A 95 9.02 -5.78 -7.89
N LEU A 96 8.72 -5.01 -8.95
CA LEU A 96 7.56 -5.30 -9.80
C LEU A 96 7.68 -6.66 -10.49
N ALA A 97 8.87 -7.01 -10.99
CA ALA A 97 9.11 -8.31 -11.62
C ALA A 97 8.86 -9.47 -10.64
N ILE A 98 9.36 -9.38 -9.39
CA ILE A 98 9.09 -10.38 -8.35
C ILE A 98 7.59 -10.52 -8.11
N SER A 99 6.87 -9.41 -7.97
CA SER A 99 5.41 -9.40 -7.81
C SER A 99 4.70 -10.06 -9.01
N CYS A 100 5.06 -9.68 -10.23
CA CYS A 100 4.46 -10.23 -11.45
C CYS A 100 4.73 -11.73 -11.58
N THR A 101 5.93 -12.21 -11.20
CA THR A 101 6.24 -13.64 -11.19
C THR A 101 5.32 -14.41 -10.25
N ILE A 102 5.12 -13.92 -9.02
CA ILE A 102 4.20 -14.56 -8.06
C ILE A 102 2.76 -14.55 -8.61
N GLY A 103 2.29 -13.40 -9.11
CA GLY A 103 0.93 -13.26 -9.63
C GLY A 103 0.67 -14.15 -10.84
N LEU A 104 1.59 -14.17 -11.81
CA LEU A 104 1.48 -14.99 -13.02
C LEU A 104 1.57 -16.48 -12.70
N TYR A 105 2.41 -16.88 -11.74
CA TYR A 105 2.48 -18.27 -11.30
C TYR A 105 1.11 -18.80 -10.87
N PHE A 106 0.43 -18.11 -9.94
CA PHE A 106 -0.91 -18.52 -9.49
C PHE A 106 -1.98 -18.33 -10.57
N ALA A 107 -1.86 -17.28 -11.39
CA ALA A 107 -2.79 -17.04 -12.50
C ALA A 107 -2.82 -18.20 -13.51
N PHE A 108 -1.65 -18.77 -13.83
CA PHE A 108 -1.55 -19.91 -14.75
C PHE A 108 -1.74 -21.26 -14.07
N LEU A 109 -1.57 -21.34 -12.75
CA LEU A 109 -1.82 -22.56 -11.99
C LEU A 109 -3.33 -22.88 -11.97
N ASP A 110 -4.14 -21.96 -11.46
CA ASP A 110 -5.58 -22.19 -11.22
C ASP A 110 -6.39 -20.90 -10.93
N SER A 111 -5.74 -19.73 -10.88
CA SER A 111 -6.37 -18.46 -10.46
C SER A 111 -6.36 -17.38 -11.56
N PRO A 112 -6.83 -17.67 -12.80
CA PRO A 112 -6.74 -16.75 -13.94
C PRO A 112 -7.43 -15.39 -13.71
N LEU A 113 -8.33 -15.25 -12.74
CA LEU A 113 -8.92 -13.96 -12.35
C LEU A 113 -7.85 -12.95 -11.86
N LEU A 114 -6.68 -13.42 -11.42
CA LEU A 114 -5.53 -12.56 -11.12
C LEU A 114 -5.00 -11.80 -12.34
N ILE A 115 -5.26 -12.27 -13.57
CA ILE A 115 -4.82 -11.58 -14.80
C ILE A 115 -5.55 -10.23 -14.96
N PRO A 116 -6.89 -10.17 -15.06
CA PRO A 116 -7.57 -8.88 -15.19
C PRO A 116 -7.37 -7.97 -13.96
N ILE A 117 -7.28 -8.53 -12.74
CA ILE A 117 -6.97 -7.74 -11.54
C ILE A 117 -5.56 -7.15 -11.64
N GLY A 118 -4.56 -7.97 -11.97
CA GLY A 118 -3.18 -7.54 -12.11
C GLY A 118 -2.97 -6.50 -13.22
N ILE A 119 -3.69 -6.62 -14.35
CA ILE A 119 -3.69 -5.60 -15.40
C ILE A 119 -4.18 -4.25 -14.85
N ALA A 120 -5.32 -4.25 -14.13
CA ALA A 120 -5.85 -3.04 -13.53
C ALA A 120 -4.89 -2.43 -12.51
N GLU A 121 -4.27 -3.25 -11.67
CA GLU A 121 -3.30 -2.78 -10.67
C GLU A 121 -2.03 -2.24 -11.27
N VAL A 122 -1.43 -2.93 -12.25
CA VAL A 122 -0.24 -2.44 -12.96
C VAL A 122 -0.55 -1.12 -13.67
N PHE A 123 -1.74 -0.99 -14.25
CA PHE A 123 -2.20 0.27 -14.82
C PHE A 123 -2.22 1.39 -13.77
N PHE A 124 -2.87 1.18 -12.62
CA PHE A 124 -2.93 2.20 -11.56
C PHE A 124 -1.56 2.48 -10.92
N LEU A 125 -0.72 1.46 -10.76
CA LEU A 125 0.65 1.59 -10.26
C LEU A 125 1.45 2.58 -11.11
N PHE A 126 1.39 2.47 -12.44
CA PHE A 126 2.08 3.44 -13.30
C PHE A 126 1.31 4.76 -13.40
N ALA A 127 0.01 4.73 -13.66
CA ALA A 127 -0.79 5.92 -13.90
C ALA A 127 -0.82 6.87 -12.69
N TYR A 128 -0.93 6.32 -11.48
CA TYR A 128 -0.97 7.09 -10.24
C TYR A 128 0.40 7.65 -9.86
N ASN A 129 1.42 6.78 -9.76
CA ASN A 129 2.70 7.13 -9.16
C ASN A 129 3.62 7.93 -10.11
N LEU A 130 3.49 7.74 -11.42
CA LEU A 130 4.21 8.55 -12.41
C LEU A 130 3.41 9.77 -12.89
N GLU A 131 2.21 10.00 -12.34
CA GLU A 131 1.26 11.03 -12.79
C GLU A 131 1.02 11.00 -14.31
N LEU A 132 0.94 9.80 -14.91
CA LEU A 132 0.68 9.65 -16.35
C LEU A 132 -0.67 10.27 -16.74
N PHE A 133 -0.87 10.50 -18.03
CA PHE A 133 -2.10 11.12 -18.56
C PHE A 133 -2.40 12.49 -17.92
N GLY A 134 -1.35 13.27 -17.64
CA GLY A 134 -1.48 14.57 -16.99
C GLY A 134 -2.00 14.51 -15.54
N GLY A 135 -1.85 13.36 -14.87
CA GLY A 135 -2.32 13.18 -13.49
C GLY A 135 -3.81 12.89 -13.35
N LYS A 136 -4.52 12.52 -14.44
CA LYS A 136 -5.96 12.19 -14.41
C LYS A 136 -6.32 11.16 -13.34
N PHE A 137 -5.43 10.19 -13.11
CA PHE A 137 -5.61 9.11 -12.12
C PHE A 137 -4.95 9.41 -10.76
N HIS A 138 -4.30 10.57 -10.58
CA HIS A 138 -3.69 10.93 -9.30
C HIS A 138 -4.74 11.57 -8.36
N ASN A 139 -5.77 10.79 -7.99
CA ASN A 139 -6.92 11.27 -7.23
C ASN A 139 -7.41 10.24 -6.18
N ASN A 140 -8.34 10.65 -5.32
CA ASN A 140 -8.83 9.80 -4.22
C ASN A 140 -9.56 8.55 -4.72
N THR A 141 -10.35 8.68 -5.79
CA THR A 141 -11.11 7.56 -6.36
C THR A 141 -10.16 6.46 -6.84
N SER A 142 -9.08 6.84 -7.53
CA SER A 142 -8.05 5.89 -7.94
C SER A 142 -7.42 5.20 -6.73
N VAL A 143 -7.06 5.91 -5.66
CA VAL A 143 -6.55 5.29 -4.43
C VAL A 143 -7.55 4.28 -3.84
N LEU A 144 -8.83 4.64 -3.72
CA LEU A 144 -9.83 3.72 -3.17
C LEU A 144 -9.95 2.45 -4.01
N ILE A 145 -10.04 2.59 -5.34
CA ILE A 145 -10.14 1.44 -6.23
C ILE A 145 -8.90 0.55 -6.12
N SER A 146 -7.70 1.13 -6.26
CA SER A 146 -6.49 0.33 -6.45
C SER A 146 -5.69 0.01 -5.19
N TRP A 147 -5.88 0.73 -4.10
CA TRP A 147 -5.22 0.48 -2.82
C TRP A 147 -6.19 -0.01 -1.73
N ALA A 148 -7.51 0.05 -1.91
CA ALA A 148 -8.46 -0.48 -0.91
C ALA A 148 -9.31 -1.66 -1.42
N ILE A 149 -9.71 -1.66 -2.71
CA ILE A 149 -10.63 -2.65 -3.28
C ILE A 149 -9.89 -3.77 -4.01
N LEU A 150 -9.06 -3.43 -5.01
CA LEU A 150 -8.31 -4.43 -5.78
C LEU A 150 -7.44 -5.37 -4.92
N PRO A 151 -6.78 -4.90 -3.83
CA PRO A 151 -6.09 -5.79 -2.89
C PRO A 151 -6.96 -6.92 -2.33
N ILE A 152 -8.19 -6.60 -1.92
CA ILE A 152 -9.14 -7.57 -1.40
C ILE A 152 -9.55 -8.55 -2.50
N PHE A 153 -9.80 -8.05 -3.70
CA PHE A 153 -10.17 -8.89 -4.83
C PHE A 153 -9.05 -9.86 -5.22
N ALA A 154 -7.80 -9.42 -5.23
CA ALA A 154 -6.66 -10.31 -5.48
C ALA A 154 -6.49 -11.34 -4.36
N GLY A 155 -6.69 -10.94 -3.10
CA GLY A 155 -6.68 -11.84 -1.96
C GLY A 155 -7.76 -12.93 -2.04
N SER A 156 -8.94 -12.60 -2.56
CA SER A 156 -10.03 -13.55 -2.81
C SER A 156 -9.73 -14.44 -4.02
N ALA A 157 -9.33 -13.82 -5.13
CA ALA A 157 -9.02 -14.48 -6.40
C ALA A 157 -7.87 -15.48 -6.27
N ILE A 158 -6.82 -15.19 -5.49
CA ILE A 158 -5.73 -16.16 -5.32
C ILE A 158 -6.18 -17.39 -4.54
N GLN A 159 -7.15 -17.31 -3.64
CA GLN A 159 -7.62 -18.47 -2.87
C GLN A 159 -8.58 -19.32 -3.68
N THR A 160 -9.53 -18.69 -4.37
CA THR A 160 -10.71 -19.39 -4.93
C THR A 160 -11.00 -19.07 -6.39
N ASN A 161 -10.16 -18.27 -7.05
CA ASN A 161 -10.40 -17.77 -8.40
C ASN A 161 -11.78 -17.10 -8.59
N SER A 162 -12.29 -16.47 -7.54
CA SER A 162 -13.60 -15.82 -7.53
C SER A 162 -13.59 -14.58 -6.62
N ILE A 163 -14.59 -13.70 -6.78
CA ILE A 163 -14.84 -12.60 -5.85
C ILE A 163 -16.02 -13.00 -4.97
N SER A 164 -15.74 -13.37 -3.72
CA SER A 164 -16.79 -13.81 -2.81
C SER A 164 -17.62 -12.65 -2.27
N LEU A 165 -18.79 -12.96 -1.69
CA LEU A 165 -19.63 -11.94 -1.04
C LEU A 165 -18.90 -11.30 0.15
N GLU A 166 -18.13 -12.09 0.90
CA GLU A 166 -17.30 -11.62 2.00
C GLU A 166 -16.26 -10.60 1.52
N ALA A 167 -15.61 -10.86 0.38
CA ALA A 167 -14.67 -9.92 -0.24
C ALA A 167 -15.36 -8.59 -0.59
N LEU A 168 -16.58 -8.63 -1.16
CA LEU A 168 -17.35 -7.43 -1.44
C LEU A 168 -17.72 -6.65 -0.18
N ILE A 169 -18.11 -7.34 0.89
CA ILE A 169 -18.43 -6.72 2.19
C ILE A 169 -17.19 -6.05 2.78
N LEU A 170 -16.03 -6.70 2.71
CA LEU A 170 -14.76 -6.20 3.25
C LEU A 170 -14.23 -4.95 2.52
N CYS A 171 -14.66 -4.72 1.26
CA CYS A 171 -14.36 -3.48 0.53
C CYS A 171 -14.96 -2.24 1.19
N ILE A 172 -16.07 -2.37 1.94
CA ILE A 172 -16.71 -1.25 2.63
C ILE A 172 -15.80 -0.69 3.73
N PRO A 173 -15.41 -1.45 4.77
CA PRO A 173 -14.52 -0.94 5.81
C PRO A 173 -13.15 -0.56 5.26
N SER A 174 -12.57 -1.30 4.30
CA SER A 174 -11.27 -0.92 3.73
C SER A 174 -11.31 0.45 3.03
N SER A 175 -12.39 0.72 2.28
CA SER A 175 -12.58 2.00 1.58
C SER A 175 -12.83 3.14 2.57
N LEU A 176 -13.65 2.92 3.61
CA LEU A 176 -13.88 3.93 4.65
C LEU A 176 -12.60 4.28 5.42
N LEU A 177 -11.84 3.26 5.83
CA LEU A 177 -10.56 3.45 6.52
C LEU A 177 -9.55 4.16 5.64
N THR A 178 -9.46 3.78 4.37
CA THR A 178 -8.56 4.42 3.38
C THR A 178 -8.97 5.88 3.14
N TYR A 179 -10.26 6.16 3.00
CA TYR A 179 -10.75 7.53 2.84
C TYR A 179 -10.45 8.39 4.07
N ALA A 180 -10.73 7.87 5.28
CA ALA A 180 -10.41 8.53 6.54
C ALA A 180 -8.91 8.82 6.68
N LEU A 181 -8.07 7.88 6.22
CA LEU A 181 -6.62 8.03 6.19
C LEU A 181 -6.18 9.14 5.22
N ILE A 182 -6.74 9.19 4.01
CA ILE A 182 -6.43 10.22 3.00
C ILE A 182 -6.75 11.61 3.54
N ILE A 183 -7.98 11.83 4.03
CA ILE A 183 -8.40 13.16 4.51
C ILE A 183 -7.56 13.60 5.72
N THR A 184 -7.24 12.66 6.61
CA THR A 184 -6.43 12.94 7.81
C THR A 184 -4.99 13.25 7.42
N SER A 185 -4.42 12.50 6.47
CA SER A 185 -3.05 12.65 5.98
C SER A 185 -2.85 13.98 5.26
N ARG A 186 -3.82 14.40 4.43
CA ARG A 186 -3.79 15.72 3.78
C ARG A 186 -3.77 16.83 4.81
N ARG A 187 -4.71 16.80 5.76
CA ARG A 187 -4.79 17.83 6.81
C ARG A 187 -3.53 17.85 7.70
N TYR A 188 -2.98 16.68 8.02
CA TYR A 188 -1.71 16.56 8.74
C TYR A 188 -0.55 17.24 7.98
N LYS A 189 -0.41 16.94 6.68
CA LYS A 189 0.65 17.51 5.83
C LYS A 189 0.50 19.03 5.65
N GLU A 190 -0.73 19.53 5.48
CA GLU A 190 -1.03 20.97 5.43
C GLU A 190 -0.58 21.68 6.70
N LEU A 191 -0.98 21.16 7.87
CA LEU A 191 -0.62 21.74 9.17
C LEU A 191 0.90 21.72 9.39
N LYS A 192 1.60 20.64 9.01
CA LYS A 192 3.06 20.60 9.08
C LYS A 192 3.75 21.60 8.14
N ARG A 193 3.17 21.85 6.97
CA ARG A 193 3.68 22.82 5.99
C ARG A 193 3.50 24.26 6.45
N SER A 194 2.36 24.58 7.06
CA SER A 194 2.04 25.93 7.50
C SER A 194 2.54 26.25 8.91
N PHE A 195 3.33 25.36 9.54
CA PHE A 195 3.70 25.47 10.96
C PHE A 195 2.47 25.72 11.85
N GLY A 196 1.37 25.02 11.54
CA GLY A 196 0.10 25.14 12.25
C GLY A 196 0.15 24.62 13.68
N ASN A 197 -1.00 24.66 14.35
CA ASN A 197 -1.14 24.27 15.75
C ASN A 197 -0.58 22.85 16.03
N ILE A 198 0.42 22.77 16.92
CA ILE A 198 1.13 21.53 17.26
C ILE A 198 0.19 20.47 17.84
N THR A 199 -0.75 20.86 18.70
CA THR A 199 -1.75 19.96 19.28
C THR A 199 -2.61 19.32 18.20
N LEU A 200 -3.00 20.10 17.19
CA LEU A 200 -3.78 19.57 16.06
C LEU A 200 -2.95 18.64 15.17
N ILE A 201 -1.66 18.95 14.93
CA ILE A 201 -0.73 18.07 14.22
C ILE A 201 -0.63 16.71 14.93
N HIS A 202 -0.39 16.72 16.25
CA HIS A 202 -0.31 15.50 17.05
C HIS A 202 -1.63 14.71 17.03
N LYS A 203 -2.79 15.38 17.11
CA LYS A 203 -4.09 14.72 17.01
C LYS A 203 -4.26 14.01 15.68
N LYS A 204 -3.89 14.64 14.55
CA LYS A 204 -3.98 14.00 13.22
C LYS A 204 -2.98 12.86 13.08
N GLU A 205 -1.76 13.03 13.58
CA GLU A 205 -0.77 11.95 13.63
C GLU A 205 -1.26 10.73 14.40
N LEU A 206 -1.86 10.94 15.58
CA LEU A 206 -2.43 9.86 16.38
C LEU A 206 -3.52 9.10 15.62
N ILE A 207 -4.42 9.82 14.93
CA ILE A 207 -5.46 9.18 14.11
C ILE A 207 -4.82 8.32 13.00
N LEU A 208 -3.79 8.81 12.31
CA LEU A 208 -3.07 8.04 11.29
C LEU A 208 -2.45 6.76 11.86
N LYS A 209 -1.82 6.86 13.04
CA LYS A 209 -1.25 5.71 13.76
C LYS A 209 -2.33 4.71 14.15
N MET A 210 -3.44 5.17 14.72
CA MET A 210 -4.54 4.31 15.15
C MET A 210 -5.16 3.55 13.98
N ILE A 211 -5.40 4.22 12.84
CA ILE A 211 -5.93 3.56 11.64
C ILE A 211 -4.95 2.51 11.12
N THR A 212 -3.69 2.90 10.88
CA THR A 212 -2.71 2.01 10.25
C THR A 212 -2.32 0.84 11.16
N PHE A 213 -1.92 1.11 12.40
CA PHE A 213 -1.56 0.05 13.34
C PHE A 213 -2.78 -0.77 13.74
N GLY A 214 -3.96 -0.18 13.92
CA GLY A 214 -5.17 -0.93 14.26
C GLY A 214 -5.55 -1.95 13.19
N VAL A 215 -5.45 -1.59 11.90
CA VAL A 215 -5.66 -2.54 10.80
C VAL A 215 -4.64 -3.65 10.83
N VAL A 216 -3.35 -3.32 10.93
CA VAL A 216 -2.26 -4.32 10.91
C VAL A 216 -2.37 -5.27 12.11
N THR A 217 -2.49 -4.75 13.33
CA THR A 217 -2.56 -5.58 14.54
C THR A 217 -3.85 -6.38 14.58
N GLY A 218 -4.99 -5.79 14.21
CA GLY A 218 -6.27 -6.50 14.12
C GLY A 218 -6.21 -7.67 13.14
N THR A 219 -5.57 -7.47 11.99
CA THR A 219 -5.37 -8.53 10.98
C THR A 219 -4.49 -9.65 11.53
N VAL A 220 -3.33 -9.31 12.10
CA VAL A 220 -2.40 -10.31 12.67
C VAL A 220 -3.07 -11.10 13.79
N LEU A 221 -3.76 -10.41 14.73
CA LEU A 221 -4.48 -11.06 15.83
C LEU A 221 -5.57 -11.99 15.32
N PHE A 222 -6.35 -11.57 14.32
CA PHE A 222 -7.38 -12.41 13.71
C PHE A 222 -6.78 -13.72 13.16
N PHE A 223 -5.70 -13.63 12.39
CA PHE A 223 -5.05 -14.82 11.83
C PHE A 223 -4.43 -15.70 12.92
N ILE A 224 -3.81 -15.12 13.96
CA ILE A 224 -3.29 -15.90 15.09
C ILE A 224 -4.44 -16.66 15.78
N LEU A 225 -5.52 -15.97 16.12
CA LEU A 225 -6.67 -16.57 16.81
C LEU A 225 -7.40 -17.63 15.98
N ARG A 226 -7.37 -17.51 14.64
CA ARG A 226 -8.01 -18.46 13.72
C ARG A 226 -7.22 -19.75 13.53
N PHE A 227 -5.88 -19.70 13.60
CA PHE A 227 -5.01 -20.84 13.26
C PHE A 227 -4.27 -21.46 14.45
N PHE A 228 -4.24 -20.79 15.60
CA PHE A 228 -3.57 -21.27 16.81
C PHE A 228 -4.53 -21.54 17.99
N ASN A 229 -5.85 -21.47 17.76
CA ASN A 229 -6.90 -22.00 18.64
C ASN A 229 -7.65 -23.12 17.92
#